data_AF-A0A3C0Q955-F1
#
_entry.id   AF-A0A3C0Q955-F1
#
_cell.length_a   1.000
_cell.length_b   1.000
_cell.length_c   1.000
_cell.angle_alpha   90.00
_cell.angle_beta   90.00
_cell.angle_gamma   90.00
#
_symmetry.space_group_name_H-M   'P 1'
#
loop_
_entity.id
_entity.type
_entity.pdbx_description
1 polymer ?
#
loop_
_entity_poly.entity_id
_entity_poly.type
_entity_poly.pdbx_seq_one_letter_code
_entity_poly.pdbx_strand_id
1 'polypeptide(L)'
;MGWEAWLTLAVVMGCFAMMTFTWISPDIIMSAGLTLLLVTGVLLPGEALAGFSNQGMLTVAVLYVVVSGLTETGAVSWIVQDILGRPRNIRQAQARLMTPAAILSAFLNNTPVVAVFVPAVKVWARRNNLSLSRLLIPLSYASIAGGTCTLIGTSTNLVVNGLLVDQVGLPGLSMFDLAWIGLPIAVSVFLFVLLFSRRLLPDRNEPLVHGDGMREYMAEMMVEEGSPLEGCSIETAGLRCLPGLYLAEIERDGAILPAVEPHEKLEANDRLIFVGAI
;
A
#
# COMPACT_ATOMS: atom_id res chain seq x y z
N MET A 1 -22.33 -41.63 -1.34
CA MET A 1 -22.23 -40.24 -0.83
C MET A 1 -23.64 -39.77 -0.55
N GLY A 2 -23.94 -39.32 0.68
CA GLY A 2 -25.26 -38.79 1.04
C GLY A 2 -25.55 -37.46 0.36
N TRP A 3 -26.80 -36.98 0.46
CA TRP A 3 -27.21 -35.67 -0.04
C TRP A 3 -26.43 -34.53 0.65
N GLU A 4 -26.07 -34.72 1.93
CA GLU A 4 -25.20 -33.83 2.71
C GLU A 4 -23.86 -33.58 2.00
N ALA A 5 -23.24 -34.63 1.45
CA ALA A 5 -21.93 -34.51 0.80
C ALA A 5 -22.00 -33.71 -0.51
N TRP A 6 -23.07 -33.91 -1.31
CA TRP A 6 -23.30 -33.13 -2.53
C TRP A 6 -23.61 -31.67 -2.23
N LEU A 7 -24.41 -31.42 -1.19
CA LEU A 7 -24.69 -30.06 -0.73
C LEU A 7 -23.41 -29.37 -0.28
N THR A 8 -22.61 -30.00 0.59
CA THR A 8 -21.32 -29.45 1.04
C THR A 8 -20.39 -29.14 -0.13
N LEU A 9 -20.28 -30.05 -1.10
CA LEU A 9 -19.47 -29.83 -2.29
C LEU A 9 -19.99 -28.63 -3.11
N ALA A 10 -21.31 -28.52 -3.30
CA ALA A 10 -21.91 -27.39 -3.99
C ALA A 10 -21.67 -26.07 -3.28
N VAL A 11 -21.75 -26.04 -1.94
CA VAL A 11 -21.44 -24.85 -1.13
C VAL A 11 -19.96 -24.46 -1.27
N VAL A 12 -19.03 -25.40 -1.14
CA VAL A 12 -17.60 -25.14 -1.28
C VAL A 12 -17.26 -24.60 -2.68
N MET A 13 -17.78 -25.24 -3.73
CA MET A 13 -17.60 -24.79 -5.11
C MET A 13 -18.24 -23.43 -5.36
N GLY A 14 -19.42 -23.18 -4.81
CA GLY A 14 -20.11 -21.90 -4.88
C GLY A 14 -19.30 -20.79 -4.21
N CYS A 15 -18.77 -21.02 -3.01
CA CYS A 15 -17.90 -20.09 -2.32
C CYS A 15 -16.65 -19.75 -3.14
N PHE A 16 -15.97 -20.78 -3.69
CA PHE A 16 -14.79 -20.57 -4.52
C PHE A 16 -15.10 -19.77 -5.79
N ALA A 17 -16.21 -20.08 -6.45
CA ALA A 17 -16.67 -19.33 -7.63
C ALA A 17 -16.99 -17.87 -7.29
N MET A 18 -17.70 -17.62 -6.18
CA MET A 18 -17.99 -16.26 -5.73
C MET A 18 -16.71 -15.49 -5.43
N MET A 19 -15.74 -16.08 -4.73
CA MET A 19 -14.45 -15.43 -4.44
C MET A 19 -13.63 -15.15 -5.71
N THR A 20 -13.82 -15.94 -6.76
CA THR A 20 -13.09 -15.78 -8.04
C THR A 20 -13.74 -14.73 -8.95
N PHE A 21 -15.07 -14.71 -9.01
CA PHE A 21 -15.82 -13.90 -9.99
C PHE A 21 -16.47 -12.65 -9.42
N THR A 22 -16.52 -12.49 -8.10
CA THR A 22 -17.16 -11.35 -7.43
C THR A 22 -16.17 -10.56 -6.58
N TRP A 23 -16.55 -9.33 -6.25
CA TRP A 23 -15.80 -8.42 -5.37
C TRP A 23 -16.30 -8.48 -3.92
N ILE A 24 -17.14 -9.47 -3.59
CA ILE A 24 -17.70 -9.64 -2.26
C ILE A 24 -16.56 -10.10 -1.33
N SER A 25 -16.50 -9.53 -0.13
CA SER A 25 -15.45 -9.87 0.84
C SER A 25 -15.46 -11.36 1.20
N PRO A 26 -14.29 -12.03 1.30
CA PRO A 26 -14.20 -13.45 1.62
C PRO A 26 -14.91 -13.86 2.91
N ASP A 27 -14.90 -13.01 3.94
CA ASP A 27 -15.58 -13.26 5.21
C ASP A 27 -17.09 -13.43 5.03
N ILE A 28 -17.74 -12.58 4.22
CA ILE A 28 -19.17 -12.66 3.92
C ILE A 28 -19.48 -13.98 3.22
N ILE A 29 -18.69 -14.34 2.19
CA ILE A 29 -18.90 -15.55 1.41
C ILE A 29 -18.75 -16.80 2.30
N MET A 30 -17.69 -16.86 3.11
CA MET A 30 -17.44 -17.97 4.03
C MET A 30 -18.51 -18.07 5.11
N SER A 31 -18.92 -16.95 5.72
CA SER A 31 -19.99 -16.93 6.73
C SER A 31 -21.34 -17.35 6.16
N ALA A 32 -21.66 -16.93 4.93
CA ALA A 32 -22.88 -17.37 4.24
C ALA A 32 -22.88 -18.87 3.97
N GLY A 33 -21.75 -19.42 3.50
CA GLY A 33 -21.57 -20.85 3.29
C GLY A 33 -21.72 -21.66 4.59
N LEU A 34 -21.07 -21.22 5.67
CA LEU A 34 -21.21 -21.84 7.00
C LEU A 34 -22.66 -21.79 7.51
N THR A 35 -23.32 -20.64 7.36
CA THR A 35 -24.72 -20.45 7.77
C THR A 35 -25.64 -21.39 7.01
N LEU A 36 -25.43 -21.56 5.70
CA LEU A 36 -26.21 -22.46 4.87
C LEU A 36 -26.08 -23.92 5.34
N LEU A 37 -24.86 -24.36 5.67
CA LEU A 37 -24.61 -25.72 6.18
C LEU A 37 -25.20 -25.95 7.57
N LEU A 38 -25.23 -24.92 8.43
CA LEU A 38 -25.89 -24.96 9.74
C LEU A 38 -27.42 -25.05 9.61
N VAL A 39 -28.03 -24.20 8.77
CA VAL A 39 -29.49 -24.17 8.58
C VAL A 39 -30.00 -25.46 7.94
N THR A 40 -29.21 -26.05 7.04
CA THR A 40 -29.56 -27.33 6.40
C THR A 40 -29.30 -28.54 7.30
N GLY A 41 -28.71 -28.36 8.48
CA GLY A 41 -28.44 -29.43 9.45
C GLY A 41 -27.30 -30.36 9.04
N VAL A 42 -26.51 -29.99 8.02
CA VAL A 42 -25.32 -30.75 7.60
C VAL A 42 -24.19 -30.61 8.61
N LEU A 43 -24.09 -29.43 9.23
CA LEU A 43 -23.15 -29.15 10.32
C LEU A 43 -23.92 -28.93 11.62
N LEU A 44 -23.43 -29.51 12.71
CA LEU A 44 -23.91 -29.21 14.06
C LEU A 44 -23.28 -27.88 14.55
N PRO A 45 -23.94 -27.13 15.45
CA PRO A 45 -23.38 -25.89 16.00
C PRO A 45 -22.00 -26.06 16.64
N GLY A 46 -21.76 -27.19 17.32
CA GLY A 46 -20.46 -27.50 17.91
C GLY A 46 -19.36 -27.69 16.87
N GLU A 47 -19.67 -28.30 15.73
CA GLU A 47 -18.72 -28.53 14.63
C GLU A 47 -18.39 -27.23 13.90
N ALA A 48 -19.39 -26.37 13.68
CA ALA A 48 -19.18 -25.05 13.12
C ALA A 48 -18.30 -24.17 14.02
N LEU A 49 -18.46 -24.27 15.34
CA LEU A 49 -17.65 -23.52 16.31
C LEU A 49 -16.26 -24.11 16.53
N ALA A 50 -16.04 -25.40 16.27
CA ALA A 50 -14.76 -26.06 16.45
C ALA A 50 -13.63 -25.40 15.64
N GLY A 51 -13.95 -24.89 14.44
CA GLY A 51 -13.00 -24.12 13.62
C GLY A 51 -12.51 -22.83 14.29
N PHE A 52 -13.35 -22.19 15.10
CA PHE A 52 -12.99 -20.99 15.88
C PHE A 52 -12.17 -21.31 17.14
N SER A 53 -12.13 -22.57 17.59
CA SER A 53 -11.27 -22.98 18.71
C SER A 53 -9.90 -23.50 18.28
N ASN A 54 -9.59 -23.50 16.98
CA ASN A 54 -8.32 -24.00 16.50
C ASN A 54 -7.14 -23.16 17.02
N GLN A 55 -6.12 -23.83 17.57
CA GLN A 55 -4.95 -23.19 18.16
C GLN A 55 -4.22 -22.28 17.16
N GLY A 56 -4.18 -22.65 15.87
CA GLY A 56 -3.60 -21.83 14.82
C GLY A 56 -4.33 -20.49 14.65
N MET A 57 -5.67 -20.52 14.66
CA MET A 57 -6.49 -19.31 14.56
C MET A 57 -6.25 -18.36 15.75
N LEU A 58 -6.27 -18.88 16.97
CA LEU A 58 -6.00 -18.10 18.18
C LEU A 58 -4.58 -17.50 18.17
N THR A 59 -3.60 -18.25 17.67
CA THR A 59 -2.23 -17.76 17.51
C THR A 59 -2.17 -16.57 16.55
N VAL A 60 -2.86 -16.65 15.41
CA VAL A 60 -2.97 -15.54 14.45
C VAL A 60 -3.58 -14.30 15.11
N ALA A 61 -4.66 -14.46 15.88
CA ALA A 61 -5.33 -13.34 16.56
C ALA A 61 -4.39 -12.60 17.53
N VAL A 62 -3.62 -13.34 18.35
CA VAL A 62 -2.64 -12.75 19.29
C VAL A 62 -1.52 -12.04 18.54
N LEU A 63 -1.00 -12.66 17.46
CA LEU A 63 0.04 -12.03 16.65
C LEU A 63 -0.44 -10.75 15.99
N TYR A 64 -1.71 -10.66 15.57
CA TYR A 64 -2.28 -9.42 15.04
C TYR A 64 -2.27 -8.29 16.08
N VAL A 65 -2.52 -8.58 17.37
CA VAL A 65 -2.41 -7.59 18.45
C VAL A 65 -0.96 -7.10 18.60
N VAL A 66 0.00 -8.01 18.60
CA VAL A 66 1.44 -7.68 18.67
C VAL A 66 1.86 -6.82 17.48
N VAL A 67 1.46 -7.22 16.27
CA VAL A 67 1.73 -6.49 15.03
C VAL A 67 1.13 -5.08 15.12
N SER A 68 -0.13 -4.96 15.54
CA SER A 68 -0.80 -3.66 15.69
C SER A 68 -0.06 -2.76 16.68
N GLY A 69 0.39 -3.29 17.82
CA GLY A 69 1.20 -2.52 18.78
C GLY A 69 2.54 -2.04 18.18
N LEU A 70 3.20 -2.89 17.39
CA LEU A 70 4.46 -2.53 16.72
C LEU A 70 4.25 -1.48 15.62
N THR A 71 3.11 -1.51 14.92
CA THR A 71 2.77 -0.52 13.90
C THR A 71 2.37 0.83 14.50
N GLU A 72 1.55 0.82 15.56
CA GLU A 72 1.10 2.05 16.25
C GLU A 72 2.24 2.78 16.96
N THR A 73 3.23 2.04 17.49
CA THR A 73 4.44 2.64 18.10
C THR A 73 5.41 3.23 17.08
N GLY A 74 5.21 2.99 15.77
CA GLY A 74 6.11 3.46 14.72
C GLY A 74 7.48 2.76 14.70
N ALA A 75 7.68 1.72 15.51
CA ALA A 75 8.96 0.99 15.61
C ALA A 75 9.42 0.46 14.24
N VAL A 76 8.48 -0.06 13.43
CA VAL A 76 8.77 -0.52 12.07
C VAL A 76 9.23 0.63 11.17
N SER A 77 8.57 1.80 11.23
CA SER A 77 8.95 2.97 10.44
C SER A 77 10.35 3.47 10.78
N TRP A 78 10.72 3.44 12.07
CA TRP A 78 12.06 3.82 12.53
C TRP A 78 13.14 2.86 11.99
N ILE A 79 12.92 1.55 12.11
CA ILE A 79 13.81 0.50 11.57
C ILE A 79 14.02 0.69 10.06
N VAL A 80 12.96 1.03 9.32
CA VAL A 80 13.02 1.17 7.86
C VAL A 80 13.78 2.43 7.44
N GLN A 81 13.61 3.56 8.12
CA GLN A 81 14.28 4.81 7.74
C GLN A 81 15.80 4.74 7.93
N ASP A 82 16.27 4.06 8.97
CA ASP A 82 17.70 3.95 9.27
C ASP A 82 18.40 2.89 8.39
N ILE A 83 17.72 1.81 8.02
CA ILE A 83 18.33 0.68 7.28
C ILE A 83 18.45 0.95 5.78
N LEU A 84 17.52 1.70 5.17
CA LEU A 84 17.48 1.85 3.71
C LEU A 84 18.61 2.71 3.14
N GLY A 85 19.09 3.71 3.90
CA GLY A 85 20.24 4.55 3.55
C GLY A 85 20.15 5.22 2.16
N ARG A 86 21.30 5.48 1.52
CA ARG A 86 21.37 6.00 0.13
C ARG A 86 21.88 4.92 -0.83
N PRO A 87 21.05 4.32 -1.68
CA PRO A 87 21.48 3.35 -2.68
C PRO A 87 22.12 4.06 -3.89
N ARG A 88 23.13 3.42 -4.50
CA ARG A 88 23.76 3.91 -5.75
C ARG A 88 22.99 3.52 -7.00
N ASN A 89 22.37 2.33 -6.99
CA ASN A 89 21.69 1.73 -8.13
C ASN A 89 20.37 1.08 -7.69
N ILE A 90 19.41 0.91 -8.62
CA ILE A 90 18.11 0.27 -8.36
C ILE A 90 18.23 -1.15 -7.75
N ARG A 91 19.22 -1.95 -8.18
CA ARG A 91 19.47 -3.29 -7.61
C ARG A 91 19.86 -3.22 -6.13
N GLN A 92 20.69 -2.24 -5.78
CA GLN A 92 21.07 -2.03 -4.39
C GLN A 92 19.89 -1.51 -3.57
N ALA A 93 19.04 -0.67 -4.16
CA ALA A 93 17.82 -0.21 -3.53
C ALA A 93 16.87 -1.40 -3.23
N GLN A 94 16.65 -2.27 -4.23
CA GLN A 94 15.86 -3.48 -4.06
C GLN A 94 16.44 -4.40 -2.99
N ALA A 95 17.74 -4.69 -3.01
CA ALA A 95 18.37 -5.54 -1.99
C ALA A 95 18.21 -4.95 -0.57
N ARG A 96 18.44 -3.64 -0.40
CA ARG A 96 18.28 -2.96 0.90
C ARG A 96 16.84 -2.91 1.38
N LEU A 97 15.87 -2.95 0.47
CA LEU A 97 14.45 -2.99 0.79
C LEU A 97 13.95 -4.40 1.10
N MET A 98 14.32 -5.36 0.25
CA MET A 98 13.83 -6.72 0.33
C MET A 98 14.32 -7.43 1.60
N THR A 99 15.58 -7.23 2.00
CA THR A 99 16.15 -7.89 3.19
C THR A 99 15.38 -7.58 4.48
N PRO A 100 15.23 -6.32 4.91
CA PRO A 100 14.46 -6.01 6.13
C PRO A 100 12.99 -6.38 5.99
N ALA A 101 12.40 -6.22 4.79
CA ALA A 101 11.01 -6.62 4.56
C ALA A 101 10.81 -8.12 4.74
N ALA A 102 11.68 -8.97 4.18
CA ALA A 102 11.61 -10.41 4.31
C ALA A 102 11.85 -10.87 5.75
N ILE A 103 12.82 -10.28 6.45
CA ILE A 103 13.09 -10.59 7.85
C ILE A 103 11.89 -10.23 8.71
N LEU A 104 11.31 -9.04 8.52
CA LEU A 104 10.15 -8.64 9.30
C LEU A 104 8.93 -9.50 8.98
N SER A 105 8.72 -9.85 7.71
CA SER A 105 7.64 -10.74 7.27
C SER A 105 7.83 -12.18 7.73
N ALA A 106 9.05 -12.59 8.08
CA ALA A 106 9.29 -13.88 8.71
C ALA A 106 8.74 -13.93 10.16
N PHE A 107 8.37 -12.81 10.77
CA PHE A 107 7.77 -12.80 12.10
C PHE A 107 6.39 -12.13 12.15
N LEU A 108 6.04 -11.36 11.13
CA LEU A 108 4.77 -10.67 10.99
C LEU A 108 4.09 -11.11 9.69
N ASN A 109 2.75 -11.16 9.67
CA ASN A 109 2.03 -11.41 8.44
C ASN A 109 2.37 -10.37 7.35
N ASN A 110 2.30 -10.79 6.09
CA ASN A 110 2.71 -9.99 4.92
C ASN A 110 1.97 -8.64 4.83
N THR A 111 0.67 -8.59 5.14
CA THR A 111 -0.18 -7.42 4.91
C THR A 111 0.24 -6.19 5.75
N PRO A 112 0.40 -6.30 7.08
CA PRO A 112 0.92 -5.21 7.90
C PRO A 112 2.33 -4.75 7.49
N VAL A 113 3.22 -5.69 7.14
CA VAL A 113 4.59 -5.35 6.71
C VAL A 113 4.54 -4.46 5.48
N VAL A 114 3.80 -4.86 4.44
CA VAL A 114 3.67 -4.03 3.22
C VAL A 114 3.02 -2.69 3.55
N ALA A 115 1.95 -2.67 4.34
CA ALA A 115 1.24 -1.43 4.69
C ALA A 115 2.16 -0.39 5.37
N VAL A 116 3.06 -0.83 6.24
CA VAL A 116 4.02 0.08 6.90
C VAL A 116 5.17 0.48 5.97
N PHE A 117 5.64 -0.44 5.13
CA PHE A 117 6.75 -0.14 4.23
C PHE A 117 6.34 0.79 3.08
N VAL A 118 5.12 0.71 2.55
CA VAL A 118 4.67 1.56 1.42
C VAL A 118 4.93 3.06 1.65
N PRO A 119 4.47 3.70 2.76
CA PRO A 119 4.73 5.12 2.98
C PRO A 119 6.22 5.44 3.15
N ALA A 120 6.97 4.61 3.87
CA ALA A 120 8.41 4.78 4.05
C ALA A 120 9.18 4.67 2.73
N VAL A 121 8.83 3.69 1.89
CA VAL A 121 9.40 3.48 0.56
C VAL A 121 9.02 4.61 -0.39
N LYS A 122 7.81 5.16 -0.30
CA LYS A 122 7.39 6.33 -1.10
C LYS A 122 8.29 7.54 -0.81
N VAL A 123 8.54 7.86 0.46
CA VAL A 123 9.43 8.95 0.87
C VAL A 123 10.88 8.67 0.44
N TRP A 124 11.34 7.44 0.65
CA TRP A 124 12.71 7.03 0.32
C TRP A 124 12.99 7.02 -1.19
N ALA A 125 12.02 6.57 -1.99
CA ALA A 125 12.09 6.58 -3.45
C ALA A 125 12.20 8.01 -3.99
N ARG A 126 11.37 8.93 -3.45
CA ARG A 126 11.44 10.37 -3.79
C ARG A 126 12.81 10.97 -3.45
N ARG A 127 13.34 10.72 -2.25
CA ARG A 127 14.65 11.24 -1.82
C ARG A 127 15.82 10.76 -2.67
N ASN A 128 15.70 9.60 -3.31
CA ASN A 128 16.77 8.99 -4.11
C ASN A 128 16.47 8.99 -5.62
N ASN A 129 15.44 9.71 -6.08
CA ASN A 129 15.00 9.75 -7.48
C ASN A 129 14.81 8.34 -8.09
N LEU A 130 14.18 7.44 -7.33
CA LEU A 130 13.86 6.08 -7.76
C LEU A 130 12.38 5.96 -8.12
N SER A 131 12.09 5.18 -9.16
CA SER A 131 10.73 4.82 -9.54
C SER A 131 10.09 3.91 -8.48
N LEU A 132 8.98 4.36 -7.88
CA LEU A 132 8.27 3.62 -6.83
C LEU A 132 7.74 2.26 -7.34
N SER A 133 7.27 2.23 -8.59
CA SER A 133 6.79 1.02 -9.26
C SER A 133 7.82 -0.11 -9.29
N ARG A 134 9.12 0.23 -9.34
CA ARG A 134 10.25 -0.73 -9.31
C ARG A 134 10.62 -1.21 -7.90
N LEU A 135 9.99 -0.69 -6.85
CA LEU A 135 10.27 -1.03 -5.45
C LEU A 135 9.10 -1.76 -4.78
N LEU A 136 7.85 -1.40 -5.11
CA LEU A 136 6.66 -2.00 -4.49
C LEU A 136 6.48 -3.49 -4.82
N ILE A 137 6.73 -3.89 -6.08
CA ILE A 137 6.65 -5.30 -6.47
C ILE A 137 7.73 -6.14 -5.74
N PRO A 138 9.02 -5.74 -5.74
CA PRO A 138 10.05 -6.40 -4.93
C PRO A 138 9.72 -6.48 -3.45
N LEU A 139 9.17 -5.41 -2.86
CA LEU A 139 8.73 -5.40 -1.47
C LEU A 139 7.68 -6.49 -1.22
N SER A 140 6.64 -6.56 -2.05
CA SER A 140 5.57 -7.56 -1.92
C SER A 140 6.10 -8.99 -2.02
N TYR A 141 6.95 -9.29 -3.02
CA TYR A 141 7.54 -10.62 -3.17
C TYR A 141 8.49 -10.98 -2.03
N ALA A 142 9.28 -10.01 -1.53
CA ALA A 142 10.15 -10.24 -0.38
C ALA A 142 9.36 -10.51 0.89
N SER A 143 8.27 -9.79 1.13
CA SER A 143 7.36 -10.06 2.24
C SER A 143 6.77 -11.46 2.14
N ILE A 144 6.20 -11.83 0.99
CA ILE A 144 5.63 -13.17 0.77
C ILE A 144 6.68 -14.26 1.02
N ALA A 145 7.86 -14.14 0.42
CA ALA A 145 8.90 -15.14 0.56
C ALA A 145 9.44 -15.23 2.00
N GLY A 146 9.61 -14.08 2.67
CA GLY A 146 10.00 -14.03 4.08
C GLY A 146 9.01 -14.75 5.00
N GLY A 147 7.70 -14.53 4.79
CA GLY A 147 6.65 -15.18 5.56
C GLY A 147 6.61 -16.70 5.43
N THR A 148 7.13 -17.26 4.34
CA THR A 148 7.23 -18.72 4.18
C THR A 148 8.32 -19.37 5.02
N CYS A 149 9.26 -18.60 5.57
CA CYS A 149 10.40 -19.13 6.32
C CYS A 149 10.06 -19.58 7.74
N THR A 150 8.94 -19.14 8.31
CA THR A 150 8.57 -19.48 9.70
C THR A 150 7.11 -19.89 9.81
N LEU A 151 6.80 -20.52 10.95
CA LEU A 151 5.43 -20.92 11.27
C LEU A 151 4.50 -19.71 11.39
N ILE A 152 4.94 -18.63 12.04
CA ILE A 152 4.09 -17.45 12.30
C ILE A 152 4.07 -16.42 11.16
N GLY A 153 4.95 -16.57 10.17
CA GLY A 153 5.09 -15.59 9.08
C GLY A 153 3.88 -15.51 8.16
N THR A 154 3.06 -16.57 8.08
CA THR A 154 1.79 -16.53 7.36
C THR A 154 0.67 -17.24 8.11
N SER A 155 -0.55 -16.69 7.99
CA SER A 155 -1.77 -17.32 8.50
C SER A 155 -2.00 -18.72 7.93
N THR A 156 -1.59 -18.97 6.69
CA THR A 156 -1.69 -20.30 6.05
C THR A 156 -0.84 -21.34 6.78
N ASN A 157 0.37 -21.02 7.22
CA ASN A 157 1.23 -21.95 7.94
C ASN A 157 0.64 -22.33 9.30
N LEU A 158 0.05 -21.35 10.00
CA LEU A 158 -0.63 -21.59 11.29
C LEU A 158 -1.89 -22.44 11.14
N VAL A 159 -2.68 -22.23 10.09
CA VAL A 159 -3.88 -23.04 9.80
C VAL A 159 -3.47 -24.48 9.48
N VAL A 160 -2.49 -24.68 8.60
CA VAL A 160 -2.00 -26.03 8.25
C VAL A 160 -1.44 -26.74 9.48
N ASN A 161 -0.67 -26.04 10.33
CA ASN A 161 -0.17 -26.60 11.57
C ASN A 161 -1.30 -26.96 12.55
N GLY A 162 -2.33 -26.10 12.67
CA GLY A 162 -3.51 -26.41 13.47
C GLY A 162 -4.21 -27.69 12.99
N LEU A 163 -4.37 -27.85 11.67
CA LEU A 163 -4.94 -29.07 11.10
C LEU A 163 -4.05 -30.30 11.29
N LEU A 164 -2.72 -30.15 11.23
CA LEU A 164 -1.76 -31.22 11.45
C LEU A 164 -1.87 -31.79 12.88
N VAL A 165 -1.96 -30.91 13.87
CA VAL A 165 -2.11 -31.30 15.27
C VAL A 165 -3.49 -31.91 15.52
N ASP A 166 -4.56 -31.24 15.08
CA ASP A 166 -5.93 -31.64 15.40
C ASP A 166 -6.39 -32.89 14.64
N GLN A 167 -6.03 -33.05 13.36
CA GLN A 167 -6.56 -34.13 12.51
C GLN A 167 -5.59 -35.30 12.33
N VAL A 168 -4.28 -35.05 12.30
CA VAL A 168 -3.27 -36.09 12.05
C VAL A 168 -2.66 -36.61 13.36
N GLY A 169 -2.78 -35.85 14.46
CA GLY A 169 -2.23 -36.21 15.78
C GLY A 169 -0.70 -36.18 15.83
N LEU A 170 -0.06 -35.51 14.86
CA LEU A 170 1.38 -35.30 14.84
C LEU A 170 1.75 -34.11 15.74
N PRO A 171 2.98 -34.09 16.30
CA PRO A 171 3.47 -32.89 16.95
C PRO A 171 3.45 -31.72 15.95
N GLY A 172 3.01 -30.55 16.43
CA GLY A 172 3.01 -29.35 15.61
C GLY A 172 4.40 -29.02 15.08
N LEU A 173 4.44 -28.32 13.95
CA LEU A 173 5.67 -27.80 13.35
C LEU A 173 6.37 -26.87 14.34
N SER A 174 7.69 -26.99 14.42
CA SER A 174 8.54 -26.02 15.09
C SER A 174 8.57 -24.71 14.30
N MET A 175 8.95 -23.63 14.98
CA MET A 175 9.01 -22.27 14.42
C MET A 175 9.79 -22.19 13.10
N PHE A 176 10.88 -22.96 12.99
CA PHE A 176 11.83 -22.91 11.87
C PHE A 176 11.85 -24.18 11.02
N ASP A 177 10.91 -25.12 11.19
CA ASP A 177 10.87 -26.33 10.35
C ASP A 177 10.66 -25.96 8.87
N LEU A 178 9.85 -24.92 8.64
CA LEU A 178 9.59 -24.37 7.31
C LEU A 178 10.80 -23.65 6.72
N ALA A 179 11.77 -23.21 7.53
CA ALA A 179 12.93 -22.45 7.06
C ALA A 179 13.80 -23.26 6.09
N TRP A 180 13.85 -24.59 6.25
CA TRP A 180 14.59 -25.48 5.35
C TRP A 180 14.11 -25.40 3.90
N ILE A 181 12.82 -25.11 3.69
CA ILE A 181 12.21 -24.97 2.37
C ILE A 181 12.04 -23.49 2.01
N GLY A 182 11.61 -22.67 2.97
CA GLY A 182 11.36 -21.25 2.80
C GLY A 182 12.62 -20.45 2.48
N LEU A 183 13.77 -20.77 3.10
CA LEU A 183 15.01 -20.03 2.85
C LEU A 183 15.52 -20.23 1.40
N PRO A 184 15.60 -21.45 0.82
CA PRO A 184 15.86 -21.63 -0.61
C PRO A 184 14.89 -20.88 -1.52
N ILE A 185 13.60 -20.86 -1.19
CA ILE A 185 12.59 -20.12 -1.95
C ILE A 185 12.85 -18.61 -1.87
N ALA A 186 13.10 -18.09 -0.67
CA ALA A 186 13.40 -16.68 -0.46
C ALA A 186 14.65 -16.24 -1.20
N VAL A 187 15.73 -17.03 -1.15
CA VAL A 187 16.95 -16.78 -1.92
C VAL A 187 16.65 -16.79 -3.43
N SER A 188 15.85 -17.75 -3.91
CA SER A 188 15.48 -17.84 -5.32
C SER A 188 14.67 -16.63 -5.79
N VAL A 189 13.71 -16.19 -4.98
CA VAL A 189 12.91 -14.97 -5.24
C VAL A 189 13.81 -13.73 -5.25
N PHE A 190 14.72 -13.60 -4.28
CA PHE A 190 15.67 -12.49 -4.22
C PHE A 190 16.55 -12.45 -5.46
N LEU A 191 17.15 -13.58 -5.85
CA LEU A 191 17.99 -13.67 -7.04
C LEU A 191 17.19 -13.33 -8.29
N PHE A 192 15.99 -13.90 -8.43
CA PHE A 192 15.13 -13.64 -9.58
C PHE A 192 14.80 -12.16 -9.71
N VAL A 193 14.33 -11.53 -8.63
CA VAL A 193 14.00 -10.11 -8.64
C VAL A 193 15.24 -9.26 -8.94
N LEU A 194 16.37 -9.49 -8.29
CA LEU A 194 17.58 -8.69 -8.49
C LEU A 194 18.16 -8.82 -9.92
N LEU A 195 18.05 -10.00 -10.53
CA LEU A 195 18.52 -10.25 -11.88
C LEU A 195 17.58 -9.66 -12.94
N PHE A 196 16.28 -9.90 -12.78
CA PHE A 196 15.28 -9.69 -13.83
C PHE A 196 14.44 -8.42 -13.66
N SER A 197 14.46 -7.75 -12.50
CA SER A 197 13.63 -6.58 -12.23
C SER A 197 13.80 -5.45 -13.24
N ARG A 198 15.03 -5.22 -13.72
CA ARG A 198 15.31 -4.17 -14.72
C ARG A 198 14.59 -4.38 -16.05
N ARG A 199 14.30 -5.64 -16.42
CA ARG A 199 13.70 -5.99 -17.70
C ARG A 199 12.19 -6.20 -17.60
N LEU A 200 11.72 -6.78 -16.50
CA LEU A 200 10.31 -7.14 -16.32
C LEU A 200 9.49 -6.06 -15.61
N LEU A 201 10.08 -5.26 -14.72
CA LEU A 201 9.30 -4.26 -14.00
C LEU A 201 9.11 -3.02 -14.86
N PRO A 202 7.85 -2.61 -15.11
CA PRO A 202 7.57 -1.40 -15.86
C PRO A 202 8.14 -0.20 -15.12
N ASP A 203 8.79 0.69 -15.85
CA ASP A 203 9.18 1.99 -15.31
C ASP A 203 8.00 2.94 -15.47
N ARG A 204 7.06 2.85 -14.53
CA ARG A 204 6.03 3.88 -14.42
C ARG A 204 6.70 5.02 -13.67
N ASN A 205 7.31 5.93 -14.43
CA ASN A 205 7.51 7.29 -13.97
C ASN A 205 6.11 7.85 -13.73
N GLU A 206 5.56 7.62 -12.55
CA GLU A 206 4.48 8.47 -12.08
C GLU A 206 5.03 9.89 -12.22
N PRO A 207 4.39 10.77 -13.02
CA PRO A 207 4.72 12.18 -13.00
C PRO A 207 4.74 12.54 -11.53
N LEU A 208 5.87 13.09 -11.08
CA LEU A 208 6.10 13.51 -9.71
C LEU A 208 4.77 14.02 -9.17
N VAL A 209 4.12 13.24 -8.31
CA VAL A 209 2.97 13.73 -7.56
C VAL A 209 3.59 14.77 -6.63
N HIS A 210 3.74 15.99 -7.15
CA HIS A 210 3.78 17.22 -6.39
C HIS A 210 2.70 17.06 -5.33
N GLY A 211 3.13 17.29 -4.08
CA GLY A 211 2.58 16.65 -2.89
C GLY A 211 1.07 16.45 -2.89
N ASP A 212 0.68 15.30 -2.36
CA ASP A 212 -0.67 14.96 -1.88
C ASP A 212 -1.09 15.90 -0.72
N GLY A 213 -1.02 17.20 -0.96
CA GLY A 213 -1.06 18.28 0.02
C GLY A 213 -0.84 19.67 -0.59
N MET A 214 -0.43 19.77 -1.85
CA MET A 214 -0.38 21.04 -2.57
C MET A 214 -1.56 21.05 -3.56
N ARG A 215 -2.75 21.43 -3.09
CA ARG A 215 -3.82 21.79 -4.02
C ARG A 215 -3.30 23.00 -4.76
N GLU A 216 -3.06 22.87 -6.05
CA GLU A 216 -2.86 24.04 -6.92
C GLU A 216 -4.17 24.82 -6.88
N TYR A 217 -4.18 25.91 -6.11
CA TYR A 217 -5.31 26.81 -6.06
C TYR A 217 -5.17 27.80 -7.21
N MET A 218 -6.25 27.94 -7.98
CA MET A 218 -6.42 29.05 -8.90
C MET A 218 -7.24 30.11 -8.17
N ALA A 219 -6.64 31.27 -7.93
CA ALA A 219 -7.31 32.42 -7.36
C ALA A 219 -7.44 33.49 -8.43
N GLU A 220 -8.61 34.09 -8.51
CA GLU A 220 -8.92 35.11 -9.49
C GLU A 220 -9.19 36.42 -8.77
N MET A 221 -8.61 37.50 -9.29
CA MET A 221 -8.77 38.85 -8.76
C MET A 221 -9.09 39.80 -9.90
N MET A 222 -10.13 40.62 -9.74
CA MET A 222 -10.48 41.66 -10.71
C MET A 222 -10.03 43.02 -10.20
N VAL A 223 -9.41 43.81 -11.06
CA VAL A 223 -9.04 45.21 -10.78
C VAL A 223 -10.27 46.07 -11.05
N GLU A 224 -10.96 46.52 -10.00
CA GLU A 224 -12.12 47.41 -10.14
C GLU A 224 -11.71 48.82 -10.64
N GLU A 225 -12.62 49.49 -11.34
CA GLU A 225 -12.46 50.90 -11.76
C GLU A 225 -12.24 51.81 -10.53
N GLY A 226 -11.18 52.61 -10.54
CA GLY A 226 -10.80 53.46 -9.41
C GLY A 226 -10.04 52.74 -8.29
N SER A 227 -9.64 51.48 -8.50
CA SER A 227 -8.78 50.73 -7.59
C SER A 227 -7.40 51.39 -7.47
N PRO A 228 -6.76 51.37 -6.28
CA PRO A 228 -5.38 51.84 -6.12
C PRO A 228 -4.35 51.03 -6.93
N LEU A 229 -4.76 49.89 -7.49
CA LEU A 229 -3.93 49.06 -8.36
C LEU A 229 -3.98 49.50 -9.83
N GLU A 230 -4.97 50.31 -10.22
CA GLU A 230 -5.12 50.81 -11.58
C GLU A 230 -3.93 51.71 -11.95
N GLY A 231 -3.25 51.39 -13.06
CA GLY A 231 -2.06 52.10 -13.54
C GLY A 231 -0.75 51.75 -12.84
N CYS A 232 -0.78 50.92 -11.79
CA CYS A 232 0.43 50.38 -11.15
C CYS A 232 1.04 49.25 -11.98
N SER A 233 2.37 49.11 -11.92
CA SER A 233 3.03 47.93 -12.47
C SER A 233 2.84 46.73 -11.55
N ILE A 234 2.85 45.51 -12.11
CA ILE A 234 2.73 44.25 -11.34
C ILE A 234 3.76 44.16 -10.21
N GLU A 235 4.99 44.64 -10.45
CA GLU A 235 6.04 44.70 -9.43
C GLU A 235 5.72 45.70 -8.32
N THR A 236 5.25 46.90 -8.67
CA THR A 236 4.89 47.94 -7.70
C THR A 236 3.67 47.55 -6.87
N ALA A 237 2.73 46.82 -7.47
CA ALA A 237 1.56 46.24 -6.83
C ALA A 237 1.90 45.04 -5.92
N GLY A 238 3.15 44.53 -5.95
CA GLY A 238 3.59 43.38 -5.15
C GLY A 238 2.99 42.04 -5.58
N LEU A 239 2.35 41.97 -6.74
CA LEU A 239 1.60 40.80 -7.22
C LEU A 239 2.50 39.72 -7.86
N ARG A 240 3.79 40.00 -8.01
CA ARG A 240 4.77 39.07 -8.62
C ARG A 240 5.26 37.97 -7.67
N CYS A 241 5.33 38.28 -6.38
CA CYS A 241 5.94 37.40 -5.37
C CYS A 241 5.05 37.29 -4.14
N LEU A 242 3.79 36.87 -4.33
CA LEU A 242 2.90 36.61 -3.21
C LEU A 242 3.36 35.32 -2.48
N PRO A 243 3.27 35.26 -1.14
CA PRO A 243 3.60 34.06 -0.40
C PRO A 243 2.66 32.91 -0.80
N GLY A 244 3.16 31.95 -1.58
CA GLY A 244 2.39 30.78 -2.02
C GLY A 244 1.55 30.97 -3.29
N LEU A 245 1.52 32.16 -3.89
CA LEU A 245 0.80 32.44 -5.14
C LEU A 245 1.69 33.21 -6.12
N TYR A 246 1.54 32.95 -7.41
CA TYR A 246 2.19 33.72 -8.46
C TYR A 246 1.16 34.09 -9.54
N LEU A 247 1.28 35.31 -10.09
CA LEU A 247 0.45 35.74 -11.21
C LEU A 247 0.85 34.95 -12.46
N ALA A 248 -0.09 34.20 -13.01
CA ALA A 248 0.12 33.40 -14.21
C ALA A 248 -0.23 34.19 -15.47
N GLU A 249 -1.41 34.81 -15.48
CA GLU A 249 -2.01 35.43 -16.66
C GLU A 249 -2.88 36.64 -16.28
N ILE A 250 -3.03 37.58 -17.23
CA ILE A 250 -4.02 38.66 -17.17
C ILE A 250 -5.00 38.48 -18.33
N GLU A 251 -6.29 38.48 -18.05
CA GLU A 251 -7.34 38.57 -19.07
C GLU A 251 -7.83 40.04 -19.13
N ARG A 252 -7.64 40.67 -20.29
CA ARG A 252 -8.01 42.06 -20.59
C ARG A 252 -8.85 42.10 -21.86
N ASP A 253 -10.08 42.61 -21.78
CA ASP A 253 -10.99 42.73 -22.93
C ASP A 253 -11.17 41.42 -23.75
N GLY A 254 -11.11 40.26 -23.07
CA GLY A 254 -11.20 38.94 -23.71
C GLY A 254 -9.92 38.44 -24.39
N ALA A 255 -8.81 39.19 -24.28
CA ALA A 255 -7.48 38.75 -24.66
C ALA A 255 -6.71 38.24 -23.43
N ILE A 256 -6.07 37.08 -23.57
CA ILE A 256 -5.23 36.48 -22.52
C ILE A 256 -3.78 36.91 -22.76
N LEU A 257 -3.18 37.52 -21.74
CA LEU A 257 -1.78 37.92 -21.68
C LEU A 257 -1.02 36.91 -20.80
N PRO A 258 -0.42 35.85 -21.39
CA PRO A 258 0.40 34.91 -20.65
C PRO A 258 1.79 35.48 -20.36
N ALA A 259 2.44 35.01 -19.31
CA ALA A 259 3.83 35.34 -18.97
C ALA A 259 4.09 36.85 -18.80
N VAL A 260 3.27 37.48 -17.97
CA VAL A 260 3.25 38.93 -17.75
C VAL A 260 4.58 39.49 -17.24
N GLU A 261 5.06 40.55 -17.89
CA GLU A 261 6.29 41.24 -17.51
C GLU A 261 6.12 42.05 -16.22
N PRO A 262 7.18 42.23 -15.40
CA PRO A 262 7.06 42.96 -14.12
C PRO A 262 6.63 44.42 -14.28
N HIS A 263 6.93 44.99 -15.44
CA HIS A 263 6.67 46.37 -15.83
C HIS A 263 5.27 46.57 -16.42
N GLU A 264 4.54 45.49 -16.70
CA GLU A 264 3.21 45.56 -17.28
C GLU A 264 2.28 46.29 -16.30
N LYS A 265 1.51 47.23 -16.84
CA LYS A 265 0.60 48.06 -16.06
C LYS A 265 -0.78 47.43 -16.02
N LEU A 266 -1.37 47.43 -14.83
CA LEU A 266 -2.74 46.98 -14.61
C LEU A 266 -3.72 48.04 -15.12
N GLU A 267 -4.73 47.61 -15.84
CA GLU A 267 -5.84 48.43 -16.32
C GLU A 267 -7.11 48.12 -15.52
N ALA A 268 -8.07 49.04 -15.55
CA ALA A 268 -9.38 48.78 -14.98
C ALA A 268 -10.05 47.61 -15.70
N ASN A 269 -10.74 46.76 -14.94
CA ASN A 269 -11.37 45.51 -15.38
C ASN A 269 -10.39 44.40 -15.81
N ASP A 270 -9.09 44.55 -15.52
CA ASP A 270 -8.14 43.44 -15.65
C ASP A 270 -8.51 42.31 -14.70
N ARG A 271 -8.51 41.09 -15.23
CA ARG A 271 -8.75 39.87 -14.47
C ARG A 271 -7.45 39.09 -14.32
N LEU A 272 -6.95 39.05 -13.10
CA LEU A 272 -5.67 38.47 -12.72
C LEU A 272 -5.86 37.04 -12.25
N ILE A 273 -5.18 36.10 -12.89
CA ILE A 273 -5.21 34.69 -12.54
C ILE A 273 -3.94 34.33 -11.81
N PHE A 274 -4.07 33.95 -10.54
CA PHE A 274 -2.98 33.48 -9.70
C PHE A 274 -3.03 31.97 -9.56
N VAL A 275 -1.87 31.33 -9.70
CA VAL A 275 -1.69 29.90 -9.48
C VAL A 275 -0.72 29.71 -8.33
N GLY A 276 -0.96 28.74 -7.46
CA GLY A 276 0.01 28.40 -6.44
C GLY A 276 -0.47 27.43 -5.39
N ALA A 277 0.34 27.36 -4.34
CA ALA A 277 0.30 26.42 -3.26
C ALA A 277 0.02 27.16 -1.97
N ILE A 278 -1.23 27.13 -1.52
CA ILE A 278 -1.64 27.67 -0.22
C ILE A 278 -1.61 26.53 0.80
#